data_AF-A0A8T4VXN3-F1
#
_entry.id   AF-A0A8T4VXN3-F1
#
_cell.length_a   1.000
_cell.length_b   1.000
_cell.length_c   1.000
_cell.angle_alpha   90.00
_cell.angle_beta   90.00
_cell.angle_gamma   90.00
#
_symmetry.space_group_name_H-M   'P 1'
#
loop_
_entity.id
_entity.type
_entity.pdbx_description
1 polymer ?
#
loop_
_entity_poly.entity_id
_entity_poly.type
_entity_poly.pdbx_seq_one_letter_code
_entity_poly.pdbx_strand_id
1 'polypeptide(L)' 'MTQISSAQQAKVTDQMKQVAKDEPLSLTQVQKRVAAGHIVIPWNPNHHPTPVG' A
#
# COMPACT_ATOMS: atom_id res chain seq x y z
N MET A 1 10.94 2.20 7.66
CA MET A 1 9.97 3.08 6.97
C MET A 1 8.73 2.25 6.66
N THR A 2 7.53 2.74 6.99
CA THR A 2 6.27 1.98 6.85
C THR A 2 5.41 2.52 5.72
N GLN A 3 4.57 1.66 5.13
CA GLN A 3 3.62 2.03 4.06
C GLN A 3 2.66 3.14 4.50
N ILE A 4 2.20 3.10 5.76
CA ILE A 4 1.31 4.12 6.34
C ILE A 4 1.98 5.50 6.35
N SER A 5 3.25 5.59 6.78
CA SER A 5 3.96 6.87 6.82
C SER A 5 4.16 7.45 5.42
N SER A 6 4.47 6.61 4.43
CA SER A 6 4.54 7.03 3.03
C SER A 6 3.19 7.51 2.50
N ALA A 7 2.11 6.79 2.80
CA ALA A 7 0.75 7.15 2.39
C ALA A 7 0.31 8.52 2.95
N GLN A 8 0.60 8.79 4.22
CA GLN A 8 0.31 10.08 4.88
C GLN A 8 1.12 11.23 4.29
N GLN A 9 2.34 10.97 3.80
CA GLN A 9 3.19 11.95 3.10
C GLN A 9 2.81 12.14 1.62
N ALA A 10 1.67 11.60 1.19
CA ALA A 10 1.25 11.53 -0.21
C ALA A 10 2.29 10.86 -1.15
N LYS A 11 3.18 10.03 -0.61
CA LYS A 11 4.16 9.25 -1.40
C LYS A 11 3.54 7.93 -1.82
N VAL A 12 3.54 7.69 -3.13
CA VAL A 12 3.13 6.42 -3.73
C VAL A 12 4.33 5.47 -3.74
N THR A 13 4.19 4.29 -3.14
CA THR A 13 5.21 3.24 -3.14
C THR A 13 4.94 2.19 -4.22
N ASP A 14 5.93 1.42 -4.62
CA ASP A 14 5.75 0.38 -5.64
C ASP A 14 4.82 -0.75 -5.16
N GLN A 15 4.74 -1.02 -3.86
CA GLN A 15 3.78 -1.98 -3.32
C GLN A 15 2.34 -1.48 -3.44
N MET A 16 2.10 -0.18 -3.27
CA MET A 16 0.77 0.41 -3.54
C MET A 16 0.40 0.29 -5.01
N LYS A 17 1.37 0.42 -5.93
CA LYS A 17 1.14 0.21 -7.36
C LYS A 17 0.83 -1.25 -7.66
N GLN A 18 1.48 -2.18 -6.98
CA GLN A 18 1.24 -3.61 -7.14
C GLN A 18 -0.16 -3.99 -6.64
N VAL A 19 -0.55 -3.53 -5.44
CA VAL A 19 -1.91 -3.72 -4.93
C VAL A 19 -2.96 -3.08 -5.84
N ALA A 20 -2.68 -1.91 -6.41
CA ALA A 20 -3.57 -1.28 -7.39
C ALA A 20 -3.63 -1.99 -8.76
N LYS A 21 -2.72 -2.92 -9.04
CA LYS A 21 -2.78 -3.80 -10.23
C LYS A 21 -3.49 -5.11 -9.94
N ASP A 22 -3.24 -5.68 -8.75
CA ASP A 22 -3.80 -6.96 -8.33
C ASP A 22 -5.28 -6.81 -7.93
N GLU A 23 -5.65 -5.67 -7.35
CA GLU A 23 -7.03 -5.31 -7.03
C GLU A 23 -7.60 -4.29 -8.01
N PRO A 24 -8.93 -4.29 -8.26
CA PRO A 24 -9.61 -3.27 -9.08
C PRO A 24 -9.73 -1.92 -8.34
N LEU A 25 -8.66 -1.47 -7.69
CA LEU A 25 -8.60 -0.21 -6.96
C LEU A 25 -7.64 0.77 -7.64
N SER A 26 -8.05 2.02 -7.73
CA SER A 26 -7.15 3.08 -8.21
C SER A 26 -6.05 3.36 -7.19
N LEU A 27 -4.86 3.72 -7.69
CA LEU A 27 -3.70 4.11 -6.88
C LEU A 27 -4.02 5.16 -5.82
N THR A 28 -4.84 6.15 -6.17
CA THR A 28 -5.28 7.21 -5.27
C THR A 28 -6.22 6.68 -4.18
N GLN A 29 -7.08 5.71 -4.49
CA GLN A 29 -7.94 5.06 -3.50
C GLN A 29 -7.12 4.19 -2.55
N VAL A 30 -6.18 3.39 -3.07
CA VAL A 30 -5.26 2.58 -2.24
C VAL A 30 -4.48 3.49 -1.30
N GLN A 31 -3.90 4.59 -1.81
CA GLN A 31 -3.20 5.56 -0.98
C GLN A 31 -4.08 6.16 0.11
N LYS A 32 -5.28 6.65 -0.23
CA LYS A 32 -6.21 7.23 0.75
C LYS A 32 -6.61 6.22 1.82
N ARG A 33 -6.87 4.97 1.44
CA ARG A 33 -7.25 3.89 2.37
C ARG A 33 -6.09 3.48 3.28
N VAL A 34 -4.87 3.44 2.75
CA VAL A 34 -3.67 3.16 3.56
C VAL A 34 -3.36 4.33 4.50
N ALA A 35 -3.48 5.58 4.02
CA ALA A 35 -3.29 6.77 4.86
C ALA A 35 -4.31 6.85 6.00
N ALA A 36 -5.56 6.45 5.72
CA ALA A 36 -6.64 6.37 6.70
C ALA A 36 -6.54 5.14 7.63
N GLY A 37 -5.61 4.20 7.37
CA GLY A 37 -5.44 2.98 8.17
C GLY A 37 -6.48 1.89 7.91
N HIS A 38 -7.31 2.03 6.87
CA HIS A 38 -8.30 1.02 6.47
C HIS A 38 -7.66 -0.18 5.74
N ILE A 39 -6.54 0.05 5.05
CA ILE A 39 -5.76 -0.99 4.37
C ILE A 39 -4.35 -0.95 4.91
N VAL A 40 -3.81 -2.10 5.29
CA VAL A 40 -2.41 -2.25 5.69
C VAL A 40 -1.72 -3.11 4.64
N ILE A 41 -0.67 -2.55 4.04
CA ILE A 41 0.22 -3.33 3.16
C ILE A 41 1.44 -3.70 4.02
N PRO A 42 1.51 -4.94 4.54
CA PRO A 42 2.69 -5.38 5.27
C PRO A 42 3.84 -5.53 4.28
N TRP A 43 4.81 -4.62 4.31
CA TRP A 43 6.04 -4.76 3.54
C TRP A 43 7.23 -4.69 4.47
N ASN A 44 7.96 -5.80 4.57
CA ASN A 44 9.22 -5.88 5.28
C ASN A 44 10.35 -6.04 4.24
N PRO A 45 11.41 -5.22 4.24
CA PRO A 45 12.52 -5.41 3.32
C PRO A 45 13.16 -6.81 3.41
N ASN A 46 13.10 -7.44 4.58
CA ASN A 46 13.63 -8.78 4.83
C ASN A 46 12.62 -9.91 4.59
N HIS A 47 11.37 -9.58 4.31
CA HIS A 47 10.31 -10.56 4.10
C HIS A 47 9.24 -9.95 3.18
N HIS A 48 9.11 -10.49 1.97
CA HIS A 48 8.13 -10.03 0.99
C HIS A 48 6.87 -10.91 1.04
N PRO A 49 5.92 -10.67 1.96
CA PRO A 49 4.65 -11.39 1.92
C PRO A 49 3.87 -10.93 0.69
N THR A 50 3.40 -11.90 -0.09
CA THR A 50 2.47 -11.67 -1.18
C THR A 50 1.08 -11.40 -0.60
N PRO A 51 0.36 -10.36 -1.06
CA PRO A 51 -1.04 -10.16 -0.70
C PRO A 51 -1.86 -11.37 -1.16
N VAL A 52 -2.74 -11.90 -0.30
CA VAL A 52 -3.61 -13.07 -0.60
C VAL A 52 -5.10 -12.72 -0.73
N GLY A 53 -5.43 -11.42 -0.75
CA GLY A 53 -6.81 -10.92 -0.82
C GLY A 53 -7.42 -10.62 0.54
#